data_AF-A0A4U8YYI2-F1
#
_entry.id   AF-A0A4U8YYI2-F1
#
_cell.length_a   1.000
_cell.length_b   1.000
_cell.length_c   1.000
_cell.angle_alpha   90.00
_cell.angle_beta   90.00
_cell.angle_gamma   90.00
#
_symmetry.space_group_name_H-M   'P 1'
#
loop_
_entity.id
_entity.type
_entity.pdbx_description
1 polymer ?
#
loop_
_entity_poly.entity_id
_entity_poly.type
_entity_poly.pdbx_seq_one_letter_code
_entity_poly.pdbx_strand_id
1 'polypeptide(L)'
;MTSPMFSGKEIPELCDAIKDIHRLLTSVGVFFSELDGAEDPGGNGLQIDFKKWGIRTIAEDLLARQYEKIDQIVGIYQEEQEKMKEKGRRNR
;
A
#
# COMPACT_ATOMS: atom_id res chain seq x y z
N MET A 1 -33.13 -6.05 -11.14
CA MET A 1 -32.35 -4.82 -10.86
C MET A 1 -31.38 -5.14 -9.74
N THR A 2 -30.11 -5.38 -10.06
CA THR A 2 -29.06 -5.64 -9.08
C THR A 2 -28.73 -4.32 -8.39
N SER A 3 -29.08 -4.18 -7.10
CA SER A 3 -28.57 -3.08 -6.29
C SER A 3 -27.05 -3.10 -6.34
N PRO A 4 -26.36 -1.97 -6.57
CA PRO A 4 -24.91 -1.95 -6.56
C PRO A 4 -24.46 -2.44 -5.18
N MET A 5 -23.69 -3.51 -5.15
CA MET A 5 -23.27 -4.21 -3.94
C MET A 5 -22.30 -3.39 -3.08
N PHE A 6 -21.92 -2.19 -3.56
CA PHE A 6 -21.07 -1.20 -2.91
C PHE A 6 -21.58 0.20 -3.29
N SER A 7 -21.78 1.06 -2.30
CA SER A 7 -22.23 2.44 -2.54
C SER A 7 -21.09 3.41 -2.93
N GLY A 8 -19.84 2.99 -2.82
CA GLY A 8 -18.70 3.90 -2.71
C GLY A 8 -17.82 3.98 -3.96
N LYS A 9 -17.59 5.21 -4.44
CA LYS A 9 -16.44 5.57 -5.27
C LYS A 9 -15.09 5.31 -4.57
N GLU A 10 -15.10 5.04 -3.26
CA GLU A 10 -13.94 4.78 -2.41
C GLU A 10 -13.14 3.52 -2.76
N ILE A 11 -13.75 2.38 -3.09
CA ILE A 11 -12.96 1.15 -3.36
C ILE A 11 -12.06 1.30 -4.58
N PRO A 12 -12.55 1.79 -5.75
CA PRO A 12 -11.69 2.09 -6.89
C PRO A 12 -10.56 3.07 -6.55
N GLU A 13 -10.85 4.14 -5.82
CA GLU A 13 -9.86 5.14 -5.39
C GLU A 13 -8.79 4.54 -4.46
N LEU A 14 -9.19 3.69 -3.50
CA LEU A 14 -8.27 2.95 -2.63
C LEU A 14 -7.40 1.97 -3.42
N CYS A 15 -7.99 1.26 -4.39
CA CYS A 15 -7.25 0.36 -5.28
C CYS A 15 -6.20 1.12 -6.09
N ASP A 16 -6.55 2.30 -6.62
CA ASP A 16 -5.62 3.11 -7.40
C ASP A 16 -4.51 3.69 -6.52
N ALA A 17 -4.82 4.15 -5.30
CA ALA A 17 -3.82 4.56 -4.33
C ALA A 17 -2.84 3.42 -3.97
N ILE A 18 -3.34 2.20 -3.77
CA ILE A 18 -2.51 1.01 -3.49
C ILE A 18 -1.57 0.71 -4.67
N LYS A 19 -2.06 0.82 -5.92
CA LYS A 19 -1.23 0.62 -7.12
C LYS A 19 -0.15 1.68 -7.23
N ASP A 20 -0.46 2.94 -6.94
CA ASP A 20 0.52 4.03 -6.99
C ASP A 20 1.59 3.86 -5.90
N ILE A 21 1.21 3.47 -4.69
CA ILE A 21 2.17 3.13 -3.63
C ILE A 21 3.05 1.93 -4.05
N HIS A 22 2.45 0.90 -4.66
CA HIS A 22 3.21 -0.25 -5.16
C HIS A 22 4.23 0.12 -6.26
N ARG A 23 3.85 1.04 -7.16
CA ARG A 23 4.77 1.59 -8.16
C ARG A 23 5.94 2.33 -7.50
N LEU A 24 5.67 3.16 -6.49
CA LEU A 24 6.72 3.85 -5.74
C LEU A 24 7.65 2.87 -5.02
N LEU A 25 7.12 1.83 -4.38
CA LEU A 25 7.92 0.75 -3.77
C LEU A 25 8.82 0.05 -4.79
N THR A 26 8.30 -0.17 -6.00
CA THR A 26 9.09 -0.76 -7.09
C THR A 26 10.24 0.15 -7.49
N SER A 27 9.98 1.45 -7.67
CA SER A 27 11.03 2.44 -7.97
C SER A 27 12.08 2.50 -6.86
N VAL A 28 11.67 2.49 -5.59
CA VAL A 28 12.58 2.47 -4.43
C VAL A 28 13.46 1.22 -4.43
N GLY A 29 12.90 0.05 -4.76
CA GLY A 29 13.66 -1.20 -4.89
C GLY A 29 14.68 -1.19 -6.04
N VAL A 30 14.35 -0.55 -7.16
CA VAL A 30 15.31 -0.33 -8.26
C VAL A 30 16.46 0.56 -7.78
N PHE A 31 16.16 1.70 -7.14
CA PHE A 31 17.19 2.58 -6.57
C PHE A 31 18.09 1.87 -5.54
N PHE A 32 17.52 0.99 -4.71
CA PHE A 32 18.31 0.20 -3.76
C PHE A 32 19.30 -0.71 -4.49
N SER A 33 18.86 -1.38 -5.55
CA SER A 33 19.68 -2.31 -6.32
C SER A 33 20.81 -1.59 -7.07
N GLU A 34 20.53 -0.40 -7.61
CA GLU A 34 21.53 0.46 -8.23
C GLU A 34 22.58 0.95 -7.23
N LEU A 35 22.16 1.31 -6.00
CA LEU A 35 23.05 1.72 -4.92
C LEU A 35 23.91 0.58 -4.37
N ASP A 36 23.41 -0.65 -4.41
CA ASP A 36 24.17 -1.83 -3.97
C ASP A 36 25.23 -2.25 -5.01
N GLY A 37 24.95 -2.03 -6.30
CA GLY A 37 25.90 -2.28 -7.40
C GLY A 37 26.92 -1.16 -7.64
N ALA A 38 26.74 0.00 -7.03
CA ALA A 38 27.68 1.11 -7.10
C ALA A 38 28.83 0.90 -6.10
N GLU A 39 29.86 0.13 -6.50
CA GLU A 39 31.13 0.14 -5.78
C GLU A 39 31.73 1.55 -5.85
N ASP A 40 32.18 2.06 -4.69
CA ASP A 40 32.90 3.31 -4.58
C ASP A 40 34.39 3.00 -4.33
N PRO A 41 35.25 2.99 -5.37
CA PRO A 41 36.66 2.59 -5.23
C PRO A 41 37.51 3.63 -4.49
N GLY A 42 36.92 4.73 -3.99
CA GLY A 42 37.65 5.81 -3.34
C GLY A 42 36.87 6.62 -2.30
N GLY A 43 35.60 6.30 -2.00
CA GLY A 43 34.78 7.08 -1.08
C GLY A 43 34.33 6.33 0.18
N ASN A 44 33.77 7.13 1.09
CA ASN A 44 33.52 6.73 2.46
C ASN A 44 32.26 5.86 2.54
N GLY A 45 32.41 4.56 2.88
CA GLY A 45 31.30 3.61 3.02
C GLY A 45 30.14 4.11 3.88
N LEU A 46 30.40 5.01 4.84
CA LEU A 46 29.40 5.69 5.64
C LEU A 46 28.34 6.46 4.82
N GLN A 47 28.71 7.02 3.67
CA GLN A 47 27.76 7.72 2.80
C GLN A 47 26.82 6.74 2.09
N ILE A 48 27.31 5.57 1.70
CA ILE A 48 26.50 4.50 1.10
C ILE A 48 25.54 3.95 2.15
N ASP A 49 26.02 3.72 3.37
CA ASP A 49 25.19 3.26 4.48
C ASP A 49 24.06 4.24 4.83
N PHE A 50 24.36 5.54 4.83
CA PHE A 50 23.33 6.56 5.05
C PHE A 50 22.27 6.58 3.94
N LYS A 51 22.67 6.42 2.68
CA LYS A 51 21.73 6.31 1.54
C LYS A 51 20.87 5.05 1.63
N LYS A 52 21.46 3.90 1.97
CA LYS A 52 20.76 2.64 2.19
C LYS A 52 19.74 2.76 3.34
N TRP A 53 20.12 3.42 4.44
CA TRP A 53 19.22 3.69 5.55
C TRP A 53 18.04 4.60 5.15
N GLY A 54 18.31 5.66 4.39
CA GLY A 54 17.27 6.55 3.87
C GLY A 54 16.27 5.81 2.97
N ILE A 55 16.77 4.96 2.06
CA ILE A 55 15.92 4.12 1.20
C ILE A 55 15.06 3.16 2.01
N ARG A 56 15.65 2.50 3.01
CA ARG A 56 14.89 1.59 3.89
C ARG A 56 13.76 2.33 4.60
N THR A 57 14.04 3.52 5.13
CA THR A 57 13.05 4.35 5.82
C THR A 57 11.89 4.75 4.90
N ILE A 58 12.18 5.11 3.66
CA ILE A 58 11.15 5.43 2.65
C ILE A 58 10.31 4.19 2.33
N ALA A 59 10.94 3.03 2.15
CA ALA A 59 10.23 1.78 1.88
C ALA A 59 9.29 1.39 3.04
N GLU A 60 9.76 1.52 4.30
CA GLU A 60 8.97 1.26 5.51
C GLU A 60 7.72 2.17 5.58
N ASP A 61 7.87 3.47 5.32
CA ASP A 61 6.74 4.42 5.27
C ASP A 61 5.74 4.08 4.15
N LEU A 62 6.22 3.77 2.94
CA LEU A 62 5.37 3.40 1.82
C LEU A 62 4.58 2.10 2.11
N LEU A 63 5.23 1.10 2.70
CA LEU A 63 4.55 -0.15 3.10
C LEU A 63 3.47 0.12 4.14
N ALA A 64 3.76 0.94 5.16
CA ALA A 64 2.77 1.30 6.19
C ALA A 64 1.53 1.95 5.57
N ARG A 65 1.71 2.88 4.62
CA ARG A 65 0.59 3.52 3.88
C ARG A 65 -0.18 2.51 3.04
N GLN A 66 0.49 1.53 2.43
CA GLN A 66 -0.17 0.49 1.67
C GLN A 66 -1.07 -0.37 2.56
N TYR A 67 -0.55 -0.81 3.72
CA TYR A 67 -1.31 -1.60 4.68
C TYR A 67 -2.53 -0.84 5.22
N GLU A 68 -2.38 0.44 5.57
CA GLU A 68 -3.49 1.27 6.01
C GLU A 68 -4.65 1.30 4.99
N LYS A 69 -4.32 1.40 3.69
CA LYS A 69 -5.34 1.41 2.63
C LYS A 69 -5.99 0.04 2.44
N ILE A 70 -5.24 -1.05 2.62
CA ILE A 70 -5.80 -2.41 2.62
C ILE A 70 -6.76 -2.59 3.80
N ASP A 71 -6.38 -2.12 4.99
CA ASP A 71 -7.23 -2.20 6.18
C ASP A 71 -8.54 -1.43 5.98
N GLN A 72 -8.50 -0.27 5.31
CA GLN A 72 -9.71 0.48 4.93
C GLN A 72 -10.63 -0.34 4.01
N ILE A 73 -10.06 -1.01 2.99
CA ILE A 73 -10.84 -1.90 2.11
C ILE A 73 -11.47 -3.06 2.89
N VAL A 74 -10.71 -3.67 3.81
CA VAL A 74 -11.20 -4.76 4.67
C VAL A 74 -12.36 -4.26 5.55
N GLY A 75 -12.23 -3.07 6.14
CA GLY A 75 -13.29 -2.43 6.92
C GLY A 75 -14.58 -2.24 6.13
N ILE A 76 -14.47 -1.70 4.91
CA ILE A 76 -15.63 -1.55 4.00
C ILE A 76 -16.29 -2.91 3.72
N TYR A 77 -15.49 -3.94 3.44
CA TYR A 77 -16.02 -5.27 3.18
C TYR A 77 -16.76 -5.85 4.39
N GLN A 78 -16.20 -5.69 5.60
CA GLN A 78 -16.83 -6.13 6.84
C GLN A 78 -18.16 -5.43 7.09
N GLU A 79 -18.23 -4.10 6.93
CA GLU A 79 -19.47 -3.34 7.08
C GLU A 79 -20.56 -3.80 6.10
N GLU A 80 -20.21 -4.05 4.83
CA GLU A 80 -21.17 -4.53 3.85
C GLU A 80 -21.68 -5.94 4.20
N GLN A 81 -20.81 -6.83 4.71
CA GLN A 81 -21.22 -8.15 5.19
C GLN A 81 -22.20 -8.06 6.37
N GLU A 82 -21.99 -7.12 7.30
CA GLU A 82 -22.90 -6.88 8.42
C GLU A 82 -24.26 -6.37 7.95
N LYS A 83 -24.29 -5.37 7.06
CA LYS A 83 -25.53 -4.85 6.45
C LYS A 83 -26.34 -5.94 5.76
N MET A 84 -25.68 -6.90 5.09
CA MET A 84 -26.35 -8.04 4.46
C MET A 84 -26.96 -9.00 5.49
N LYS A 85 -26.22 -9.32 6.57
CA LYS A 85 -26.73 -10.16 7.67
C LYS A 85 -27.96 -9.52 8.33
N GLU A 86 -27.92 -8.22 8.59
CA GLU A 86 -29.05 -7.49 9.18
C GLU A 86 -30.28 -7.48 8.27
N LYS A 87 -30.10 -7.21 6.97
CA LYS A 87 -31.20 -7.28 5.99
C LYS A 87 -31.82 -8.67 5.92
N GLY A 88 -31.01 -9.73 5.93
CA GLY A 88 -31.48 -11.11 5.96
C GLY A 88 -32.25 -11.46 7.23
N ARG A 89 -31.89 -10.86 8.37
CA ARG A 89 -32.58 -11.06 9.65
C ARG A 89 -33.91 -10.29 9.75
N ARG A 90 -34.01 -9.13 9.11
CA ARG A 90 -35.23 -8.29 9.08
C ARG A 90 -36.33 -8.83 8.14
N ASN A 91 -35.94 -9.62 7.14
CA ASN A 91 -36.85 -10.22 6.16
C ASN A 91 -37.32 -11.63 6.54
N ARG A 92 -36.98 -12.12 7.73
CA ARG A 92 -37.46 -13.38 8.34
C ARG A 92 -38.40 -13.08 9.49
#